data_AF-A0A354A509-F1
#
_entry.id   AF-A0A354A509-F1
#
_cell.length_a   1.000
_cell.length_b   1.000
_cell.length_c   1.000
_cell.angle_alpha   90.00
_cell.angle_beta   90.00
_cell.angle_gamma   90.00
#
_symmetry.space_group_name_H-M   'P 1'
#
loop_
_entity.id
_entity.type
_entity.pdbx_description
1 polymer ?
#
loop_
_entity_poly.entity_id
_entity_poly.type
_entity_poly.pdbx_seq_one_letter_code
_entity_poly.pdbx_strand_id
1 'polypeptide(L)'
;MKKKIAILVRDRKSEALRMAVGATLSNDEVSVFIIDHKLEIDDDIEVNLEMLSDLKAKLFSNHPENPFEQKSTAEIALMLSEYDVVIPY
;
A
#
# COMPACT_ATOMS: atom_id res chain seq x y z
N MET A 1 -1.69 9.99 19.17
CA MET A 1 -0.41 9.83 18.45
C MET A 1 -0.75 9.28 17.08
N LYS A 2 -0.26 9.90 16.00
CA LYS A 2 -0.49 9.43 14.62
C LYS A 2 0.09 8.02 14.49
N LYS A 3 -0.72 7.05 14.07
CA LYS A 3 -0.27 5.66 13.89
C LYS A 3 0.40 5.50 12.53
N LYS A 4 1.47 4.70 12.48
CA LYS A 4 2.05 4.23 11.22
C LYS A 4 1.36 2.93 10.83
N ILE A 5 0.66 2.95 9.70
CA ILE A 5 -0.10 1.81 9.19
C ILE A 5 0.52 1.32 7.88
N ALA A 6 0.87 0.04 7.85
CA ALA A 6 1.26 -0.67 6.64
C ALA A 6 0.08 -1.50 6.14
N ILE A 7 -0.25 -1.37 4.85
CA ILE A 7 -1.24 -2.21 4.19
C ILE A 7 -0.52 -3.06 3.16
N LEU A 8 -0.56 -4.38 3.33
CA LEU A 8 0.03 -5.32 2.39
C LEU A 8 -1.05 -5.74 1.40
N VAL A 9 -0.78 -5.53 0.11
CA VAL A 9 -1.68 -5.82 -0.99
C VAL A 9 -1.12 -7.03 -1.76
N ARG A 10 -1.59 -8.22 -1.42
CA ARG A 10 -1.28 -9.46 -2.16
C ARG A 10 -2.52 -9.96 -2.88
N ASP A 11 -3.58 -10.18 -2.10
CA ASP A 11 -4.89 -10.60 -2.56
C ASP A 11 -5.91 -9.48 -2.36
N ARG A 12 -7.15 -9.69 -2.84
CA ARG A 12 -8.28 -8.75 -2.71
C ARG A 12 -7.89 -7.29 -3.00
N LYS A 13 -7.13 -7.10 -4.09
CA LYS A 13 -6.36 -5.88 -4.38
C LYS A 13 -7.20 -4.59 -4.31
N SER A 14 -8.38 -4.57 -4.95
CA SER A 14 -9.31 -3.42 -4.91
C SER A 14 -9.77 -3.08 -3.49
N GLU A 15 -10.08 -4.09 -2.67
CA GLU A 15 -10.48 -3.85 -1.28
C GLU A 15 -9.32 -3.34 -0.43
N ALA A 16 -8.12 -3.90 -0.60
CA ALA A 16 -6.94 -3.47 0.13
C ALA A 16 -6.62 -2.00 -0.15
N LEU A 17 -6.67 -1.58 -1.42
CA LEU A 17 -6.46 -0.18 -1.82
C LEU A 17 -7.58 0.74 -1.30
N ARG A 18 -8.85 0.32 -1.38
CA ARG A 18 -9.96 1.09 -0.80
C ARG A 18 -9.80 1.28 0.72
N MET A 19 -9.32 0.24 1.41
CA MET A 19 -9.01 0.32 2.84
C MET A 19 -7.84 1.27 3.12
N ALA A 20 -6.84 1.32 2.24
CA ALA A 20 -5.75 2.27 2.34
C ALA A 20 -6.20 3.73 2.17
N VAL A 21 -7.12 4.00 1.25
CA VAL A 21 -7.75 5.32 1.11
C VAL A 21 -8.43 5.72 2.42
N GLY A 22 -9.29 4.85 2.96
CA GLY A 22 -9.99 5.09 4.22
C GLY A 22 -9.07 5.32 5.42
N ALA A 23 -7.99 4.53 5.53
CA ALA A 23 -6.98 4.70 6.57
C ALA A 23 -6.27 6.07 6.47
N THR A 24 -5.99 6.53 5.25
CA THR A 24 -5.27 7.80 5.03
C THR A 24 -6.13 9.00 5.46
N LEU A 25 -7.45 8.92 5.32
CA LEU A 25 -8.39 9.95 5.78
C LEU A 25 -8.45 10.09 7.31
N SER A 26 -8.04 9.05 8.06
CA SER A 26 -8.03 9.07 9.54
C SER A 26 -6.84 9.83 10.14
N ASN A 27 -6.08 10.55 9.31
CA ASN A 27 -4.86 11.28 9.68
C ASN A 27 -3.74 10.39 10.23
N ASP A 28 -3.69 9.12 9.80
CA ASP A 28 -2.60 8.18 10.05
C ASP A 28 -1.54 8.21 8.93
N GLU A 29 -0.31 7.76 9.21
CA GLU A 29 0.73 7.64 8.19
C GLU A 29 0.57 6.28 7.51
N VAL A 30 0.03 6.29 6.29
CA VAL A 30 -0.25 5.07 5.54
C VAL A 30 0.85 4.80 4.52
N SER A 31 1.33 3.57 4.50
CA SER A 31 2.15 3.03 3.42
C SER A 31 1.52 1.77 2.87
N VAL A 32 1.50 1.66 1.55
CA VAL A 32 0.90 0.56 0.82
C VAL A 32 2.01 -0.24 0.16
N PHE A 33 2.00 -1.55 0.35
CA PHE A 33 3.01 -2.46 -0.18
C PHE A 33 2.32 -3.44 -1.12
N ILE A 34 2.54 -3.30 -2.42
CA ILE A 34 2.05 -4.21 -3.44
C ILE A 34 3.06 -5.35 -3.56
N ILE A 35 2.68 -6.56 -3.14
CA ILE A 35 3.61 -7.67 -2.97
C ILE A 35 3.35 -8.83 -3.92
N ASP A 36 4.45 -9.43 -4.38
CA ASP A 36 4.61 -10.68 -5.16
C ASP A 36 4.01 -10.69 -6.57
N HIS A 37 2.98 -9.91 -6.82
CA HIS A 37 2.25 -9.91 -8.10
C HIS A 37 2.20 -8.53 -8.72
N LYS A 38 2.15 -8.51 -10.05
CA LYS A 38 1.76 -7.32 -10.78
C LYS A 38 0.36 -6.87 -10.35
N LEU A 39 0.19 -5.57 -10.16
CA LEU A 39 -1.10 -4.96 -9.96
C LEU A 39 -1.77 -4.82 -11.33
N GLU A 40 -2.77 -5.66 -11.59
CA GLU A 40 -3.66 -5.49 -12.74
C GLU A 40 -4.52 -4.24 -12.50
N ILE A 41 -4.52 -3.32 -13.46
CA ILE A 41 -5.24 -2.04 -13.37
C ILE A 41 -6.59 -2.20 -14.05
N ASP A 42 -7.65 -2.06 -13.27
CA ASP A 42 -9.03 -1.84 -13.71
C ASP A 42 -9.53 -0.49 -13.18
N ASP A 43 -10.76 -0.12 -13.54
CA ASP A 43 -11.37 1.16 -13.15
C ASP A 43 -11.39 1.36 -11.62
N ASP A 44 -11.65 0.31 -10.84
CA ASP A 44 -11.70 0.38 -9.38
C ASP A 44 -10.29 0.59 -8.78
N ILE A 45 -9.29 -0.13 -9.31
CA ILE A 45 -7.90 0.01 -8.89
C ILE A 45 -7.38 1.42 -9.23
N GLU A 46 -7.65 1.91 -10.45
CA GLU A 46 -7.20 3.22 -10.92
C GLU A 46 -7.70 4.35 -10.00
N VAL A 47 -9.01 4.39 -9.71
CA VAL A 47 -9.61 5.39 -8.82
C VAL A 47 -8.96 5.37 -7.43
N ASN A 48 -8.71 4.18 -6.86
CA ASN A 48 -8.08 4.10 -5.54
C ASN A 48 -6.61 4.56 -5.56
N LEU A 49 -5.86 4.26 -6.63
CA LEU A 49 -4.47 4.71 -6.78
C LEU A 49 -4.39 6.24 -6.94
N GLU A 50 -5.29 6.85 -7.71
CA GLU A 50 -5.40 8.30 -7.83
C GLU A 50 -5.66 8.96 -6.47
N MET A 51 -6.63 8.45 -5.71
CA MET A 51 -6.94 8.95 -4.37
C MET A 51 -5.74 8.81 -3.41
N LEU A 52 -5.03 7.68 -3.44
CA LEU A 52 -3.83 7.47 -2.62
C LEU A 52 -2.71 8.44 -2.97
N SER A 53 -2.56 8.75 -4.27
CA SER A 53 -1.60 9.75 -4.76
C SER A 53 -1.97 11.16 -4.25
N ASP A 54 -3.23 11.57 -4.38
CA ASP A 54 -3.72 12.87 -3.91
C ASP A 54 -3.54 13.04 -2.40
N LEU A 55 -3.76 11.97 -1.64
CA LEU A 55 -3.56 11.91 -0.20
C LEU A 55 -2.10 11.68 0.21
N LYS A 56 -1.17 11.60 -0.75
CA LYS A 56 0.28 11.45 -0.55
C LYS A 56 0.66 10.19 0.24
N ALA A 57 -0.08 9.10 0.06
CA ALA A 57 0.31 7.80 0.58
C ALA A 57 1.60 7.32 -0.12
N LYS A 58 2.45 6.59 0.62
CA LYS A 58 3.66 5.98 0.06
C LYS A 58 3.31 4.61 -0.52
N LEU A 59 3.68 4.35 -1.78
CA LEU A 59 3.43 3.08 -2.45
C LEU A 59 4.76 2.39 -2.77
N PHE A 60 4.90 1.15 -2.33
CA PHE A 60 6.07 0.31 -2.54
C PHE A 60 5.69 -0.98 -3.26
N SER A 61 6.65 -1.59 -3.97
CA SER A 61 6.48 -2.90 -4.59
C SER A 61 7.75 -3.73 -4.59
N ASN A 62 7.64 -5.06 -4.47
CA ASN A 62 8.74 -6.00 -4.77
C ASN A 62 8.63 -6.65 -6.15
N HIS A 63 7.56 -6.35 -6.90
CA HIS A 63 7.38 -6.80 -8.27
C HIS A 63 7.89 -5.73 -9.27
N PRO A 64 8.81 -6.08 -10.19
CA PRO A 64 9.51 -5.11 -11.03
C PRO A 64 8.64 -4.44 -12.11
N GLU A 65 7.51 -5.07 -12.48
CA GLU A 65 6.58 -4.47 -13.45
C GLU A 65 5.65 -3.42 -12.84
N ASN A 66 5.60 -3.29 -11.52
CA ASN A 66 4.76 -2.28 -10.88
C ASN A 66 5.47 -0.91 -10.89
N PRO A 67 4.78 0.18 -11.22
CA PRO A 67 5.37 1.52 -11.34
C PRO A 67 5.55 2.24 -9.98
N PHE A 68 5.71 1.49 -8.88
CA PHE A 68 5.84 2.01 -7.52
C PHE A 68 7.29 1.97 -7.04
N GLU A 69 7.59 2.58 -5.89
CA GLU A 69 8.95 2.57 -5.35
C GLU A 69 9.38 1.13 -5.06
N GLN A 70 10.44 0.67 -5.73
CA GLN A 70 10.88 -0.71 -5.64
C GLN A 70 11.61 -0.97 -4.32
N LYS A 71 11.21 -2.06 -3.65
CA LYS A 71 11.84 -2.60 -2.43
C LYS A 71 11.90 -4.11 -2.56
N SER A 72 13.05 -4.70 -2.27
CA SER A 72 13.16 -6.14 -2.11
C SER A 72 12.29 -6.63 -0.94
N THR A 73 11.93 -7.92 -0.96
CA THR A 73 11.20 -8.55 0.15
C THR A 73 11.91 -8.37 1.50
N ALA A 74 13.24 -8.38 1.53
CA ALA A 74 14.02 -8.15 2.74
C ALA A 74 13.90 -6.71 3.25
N GLU A 75 13.93 -5.72 2.36
CA GLU A 75 13.72 -4.32 2.73
C GLU A 75 12.30 -4.08 3.23
N ILE A 76 11.28 -4.65 2.57
CA ILE A 76 9.89 -4.57 3.04
C ILE A 76 9.78 -5.17 4.44
N ALA A 77 10.35 -6.34 4.69
CA ALA A 77 10.31 -6.97 6.01
C ALA A 77 10.94 -6.09 7.11
N LEU A 78 12.05 -5.41 6.81
CA LEU A 78 12.67 -4.44 7.72
C LEU A 78 11.77 -3.23 7.95
N MET A 79 11.22 -2.65 6.88
CA MET A 79 10.29 -1.51 6.97
C MET A 79 9.07 -1.84 7.82
N LEU A 80 8.47 -3.01 7.67
CA LEU A 80 7.28 -3.43 8.43
C LEU A 80 7.49 -3.40 9.95
N SER A 81 8.73 -3.57 10.43
CA SER A 81 9.04 -3.48 11.87
C SER A 81 8.88 -2.07 12.45
N GLU A 82 8.81 -1.04 11.59
CA GLU A 82 8.65 0.36 11.99
C GLU A 82 7.18 0.80 12.09
N TYR A 83 6.23 -0.05 11.70
CA TYR A 83 4.80 0.28 11.69
C TYR A 83 4.12 -0.17 12.98
N ASP A 84 3.17 0.63 13.46
CA ASP A 84 2.34 0.29 14.62
C ASP A 84 1.33 -0.82 14.29
N VAL A 85 0.84 -0.83 13.06
CA VAL A 85 -0.20 -1.75 12.58
C VAL A 85 0.15 -2.22 11.18
N VAL A 86 0.08 -3.53 10.96
CA VAL A 86 0.22 -4.15 9.64
C VAL A 86 -1.09 -4.86 9.33
N ILE A 87 -1.71 -4.50 8.20
CA ILE A 87 -2.98 -5.08 7.75
C ILE A 87 -2.73 -5.86 6.45
N PRO A 88 -2.72 -7.20 6.51
CA PRO A 88 -2.55 -8.02 5.33
C PRO A 88 -3.86 -8.25 4.59
N TYR A 89 -3.82 -8.17 3.26
CA TYR A 89 -4.89 -8.56 2.34
C TYR A 89 -4.44 -9.60 1.34
#